data_AF-A0A2T2Q3Q0-F1
#
_entry.id   AF-A0A2T2Q3Q0-F1
#
_cell.length_a   1.000
_cell.length_b   1.000
_cell.length_c   1.000
_cell.angle_alpha   90.00
_cell.angle_beta   90.00
_cell.angle_gamma   90.00
#
_symmetry.space_group_name_H-M   'P 1'
#
loop_
_entity.id
_entity.type
_entity.pdbx_description
1 polymer ?
#
loop_
_entity_poly.entity_id
_entity_poly.type
_entity_poly.pdbx_seq_one_letter_code
_entity_poly.pdbx_strand_id
1 'polypeptide(L)'
;MTKFLTAAAVRKIRASTRRLEIPDGGCRGLHLVVQPSGQKSWALRYRRPDKRTAKLFLGTVYDPDVAEPETPPVIGGHFTLAAAHRLVAELRHQIAQGRDPGAAHIATRERNRVVNEDRARNTFDIAAKDFIEQYASKKTRRWRAMPAYWDYRWEPPTGEGK
;
A
#
# COMPACT_ATOMS: atom_id res chain seq x y z
N MET A 1 7.43 -32.09 8.32
CA MET A 1 8.27 -30.95 8.73
C MET A 1 8.14 -29.82 7.72
N THR A 2 8.06 -28.58 8.18
CA THR A 2 8.04 -27.40 7.30
C THR A 2 9.44 -27.15 6.74
N LYS A 3 9.58 -26.95 5.43
CA LYS A 3 10.87 -26.72 4.79
C LYS A 3 11.34 -25.28 5.00
N PHE A 4 12.62 -25.09 5.29
CA PHE A 4 13.24 -23.76 5.34
C PHE A 4 13.28 -23.14 3.95
N LEU A 5 12.73 -21.94 3.79
CA LEU A 5 12.90 -21.17 2.57
C LEU A 5 14.31 -20.59 2.54
N THR A 6 14.88 -20.56 1.34
CA THR A 6 16.13 -19.85 1.04
C THR A 6 15.85 -18.80 -0.02
N ALA A 7 16.67 -17.75 -0.10
CA ALA A 7 16.53 -16.72 -1.13
C ALA A 7 16.52 -17.34 -2.55
N ALA A 8 17.38 -18.32 -2.80
CA ALA A 8 17.40 -19.06 -4.07
C ALA A 8 16.11 -19.84 -4.32
N ALA A 9 15.52 -20.47 -3.30
CA ALA A 9 14.23 -21.16 -3.44
C ALA A 9 13.11 -20.18 -3.75
N VAL A 10 13.04 -19.05 -3.05
CA VAL A 10 12.04 -17.99 -3.28
C VAL A 10 12.09 -17.50 -4.73
N ARG A 11 13.28 -17.33 -5.31
CA ARG A 11 13.45 -16.97 -6.72
C ARG A 11 12.91 -18.04 -7.66
N LYS A 12 13.31 -19.31 -7.44
CA LYS A 12 12.98 -20.44 -8.32
C LYS A 12 11.51 -20.82 -8.31
N ILE A 13 10.78 -20.55 -7.22
CA ILE A 13 9.36 -20.85 -7.12
C ILE A 13 8.61 -20.03 -8.19
N ARG A 14 7.89 -20.72 -9.06
CA ARG A 14 7.05 -20.14 -10.12
C ARG A 14 5.59 -20.09 -9.70
N ALA A 15 4.83 -19.23 -10.36
CA ALA A 15 3.38 -19.23 -10.22
C ALA A 15 2.78 -20.54 -10.75
N SER A 16 1.62 -20.87 -10.20
CA SER A 16 0.74 -21.94 -10.67
C SER A 16 -0.60 -21.32 -11.06
N THR A 17 -1.49 -22.10 -11.69
CA THR A 17 -2.86 -21.69 -12.03
C THR A 17 -3.65 -21.24 -10.80
N ARG A 18 -3.28 -21.72 -9.60
CA ARG A 18 -3.85 -21.32 -8.32
C ARG A 18 -2.81 -20.64 -7.44
N ARG A 19 -3.28 -19.78 -6.55
CA ARG A 19 -2.46 -19.14 -5.52
C ARG A 19 -1.76 -20.19 -4.67
N LEU A 20 -0.45 -20.03 -4.49
CA LEU A 20 0.36 -20.87 -3.61
C LEU A 20 0.62 -20.13 -2.28
N GLU A 21 0.50 -20.85 -1.17
CA GLU A 21 0.96 -20.40 0.13
C GLU A 21 1.98 -21.41 0.66
N ILE A 22 3.25 -21.00 0.69
CA ILE A 22 4.37 -21.87 1.04
C ILE A 22 4.88 -21.43 2.42
N PRO A 23 4.70 -22.26 3.46
CA PRO A 23 5.18 -21.94 4.79
C PRO A 23 6.70 -21.95 4.84
N ASP A 24 7.28 -21.05 5.62
CA ASP A 24 8.71 -21.03 5.90
C ASP A 24 9.03 -21.72 7.23
N GLY A 25 9.93 -22.69 7.18
CA GLY A 25 10.47 -23.37 8.36
C GLY A 25 11.38 -22.48 9.22
N GLY A 26 11.97 -21.42 8.64
CA GLY A 26 12.88 -20.50 9.32
C GLY A 26 12.18 -19.56 10.29
N CYS A 27 10.93 -19.22 10.02
CA CYS A 27 10.18 -18.29 10.86
C CYS A 27 8.72 -18.73 11.04
N ARG A 28 8.35 -19.06 12.28
CA ARG A 28 7.02 -19.59 12.59
C ARG A 28 5.91 -18.62 12.18
N GLY A 29 5.08 -19.08 11.24
CA GLY A 29 3.92 -18.35 10.74
C GLY A 29 4.20 -17.51 9.50
N LEU A 30 5.47 -17.36 9.07
CA LEU A 30 5.80 -16.72 7.81
C LEU A 30 5.44 -17.64 6.64
N HIS A 31 4.81 -17.06 5.62
CA HIS A 31 4.45 -17.73 4.38
C HIS A 31 4.87 -16.87 3.19
N LEU A 32 5.46 -17.52 2.19
CA LEU A 32 5.57 -17.00 0.85
C LEU A 32 4.24 -17.22 0.12
N VAL A 33 3.59 -16.15 -0.28
CA VAL A 33 2.40 -16.17 -1.11
C VAL A 33 2.82 -15.91 -2.56
N VAL A 34 2.47 -16.80 -3.46
CA VAL A 34 2.68 -16.62 -4.91
C VAL A 34 1.32 -16.56 -5.59
N GLN A 35 1.02 -15.43 -6.23
CA GLN A 35 -0.20 -15.23 -6.98
C GLN A 35 -0.10 -15.93 -8.35
N PRO A 36 -1.24 -16.29 -8.98
CA PRO A 36 -1.23 -16.80 -10.36
C PRO A 36 -0.56 -15.85 -11.35
N SER A 37 -0.58 -14.54 -11.08
CA SER A 37 0.10 -13.51 -11.87
C SER A 37 1.64 -13.53 -11.80
N GLY A 38 2.23 -14.37 -10.94
CA GLY A 38 3.68 -14.36 -10.70
C GLY A 38 4.12 -13.48 -9.53
N GLN A 39 3.27 -12.56 -9.07
CA GLN A 39 3.61 -11.70 -7.95
C GLN A 39 3.80 -12.50 -6.66
N LYS A 40 4.87 -12.19 -5.94
CA LYS A 40 5.25 -12.84 -4.69
C LYS A 40 5.13 -11.86 -3.53
N SER A 41 4.61 -12.35 -2.42
CA SER A 41 4.44 -11.55 -1.21
C SER A 41 4.64 -12.35 0.07
N TRP A 42 4.92 -11.65 1.15
CA TRP A 42 5.09 -12.21 2.47
C TRP A 42 3.82 -12.02 3.30
N ALA A 43 3.40 -13.10 3.97
CA ALA A 43 2.29 -13.05 4.90
C ALA A 43 2.64 -13.72 6.23
N LEU A 44 2.20 -13.12 7.33
CA LEU A 44 2.28 -13.68 8.67
C LEU A 44 0.92 -14.27 9.05
N ARG A 45 0.88 -15.57 9.29
CA ARG A 45 -0.23 -16.25 9.98
C ARG A 45 0.09 -16.34 11.46
N TYR A 46 -0.78 -15.77 12.29
CA TYR A 46 -0.58 -15.68 13.73
C TYR A 46 -1.89 -15.85 14.50
N ARG A 47 -1.78 -15.89 15.82
CA ARG A 47 -2.91 -15.84 16.74
C ARG A 47 -2.93 -14.47 17.37
N ARG A 48 -4.06 -13.79 17.28
CA ARG A 48 -4.31 -12.52 17.98
C ARG A 48 -4.31 -12.75 19.50
N PRO A 49 -4.20 -11.68 20.30
CA PRO A 49 -4.35 -11.77 21.75
C PRO A 49 -5.66 -12.46 22.18
N ASP A 50 -6.74 -12.26 21.42
CA ASP A 50 -8.06 -12.90 21.59
C ASP A 50 -8.13 -14.38 21.13
N LYS A 51 -6.98 -15.00 20.83
CA LYS A 51 -6.80 -16.39 20.36
C LYS A 51 -7.37 -16.70 18.98
N ARG A 52 -7.94 -15.73 18.26
CA ARG A 52 -8.43 -15.94 16.89
C ARG A 52 -7.26 -16.01 15.91
N THR A 53 -7.40 -16.84 14.88
CA THR A 53 -6.42 -16.90 13.78
C THR A 53 -6.51 -15.65 12.94
N ALA A 54 -5.38 -15.06 12.60
CA ALA A 54 -5.30 -13.91 11.72
C ALA A 54 -4.18 -14.08 10.69
N LYS A 55 -4.35 -13.36 9.58
CA LYS A 55 -3.35 -13.23 8.52
C LYS A 55 -3.05 -11.75 8.32
N LEU A 56 -1.76 -11.43 8.37
CA LEU A 56 -1.25 -10.09 8.11
C LEU A 56 -0.40 -10.12 6.85
N PHE A 57 -0.73 -9.27 5.88
CA PHE A 57 0.15 -9.01 4.74
C PHE A 57 1.31 -8.18 5.22
N LEU A 58 2.54 -8.63 4.96
CA LEU A 58 3.75 -7.94 5.41
C LEU A 58 4.33 -7.05 4.31
N GLY A 59 4.27 -7.48 3.05
CA GLY A 59 4.92 -6.79 1.95
C GLY A 59 5.12 -7.69 0.74
N THR A 60 5.67 -7.14 -0.33
CA THR A 60 6.03 -7.94 -1.52
C THR A 60 7.47 -8.44 -1.43
N VAL A 61 7.78 -9.49 -2.19
CA VAL A 61 9.15 -9.99 -2.30
C VAL A 61 9.96 -9.01 -3.15
N TYR A 62 11.10 -8.61 -2.62
CA TYR A 62 12.06 -7.77 -3.34
C TYR A 62 12.88 -8.57 -4.35
N ASP A 63 13.21 -7.95 -5.48
CA ASP A 63 14.09 -8.51 -6.48
C ASP A 63 15.56 -8.31 -6.04
N PRO A 64 16.35 -9.39 -5.87
CA PRO A 64 17.72 -9.32 -5.35
C PRO A 64 18.73 -8.55 -6.22
N ASP A 65 18.38 -8.14 -7.44
CA ASP A 65 19.28 -7.35 -8.30
C ASP A 65 19.44 -5.89 -7.82
N VAL A 66 18.62 -5.47 -6.85
CA VAL A 66 18.75 -4.18 -6.19
C VAL A 66 19.21 -4.43 -4.74
N ALA A 67 20.10 -3.58 -4.21
CA ALA A 67 20.60 -3.72 -2.85
C ALA A 67 19.45 -3.60 -1.84
N GLU A 68 19.51 -4.34 -0.71
CA GLU A 68 18.51 -4.22 0.34
C GLU A 68 18.53 -2.79 0.91
N PRO A 69 17.38 -2.11 1.01
CA PRO A 69 17.33 -0.77 1.59
C PRO A 69 17.84 -0.80 3.03
N GLU A 70 18.65 0.18 3.43
CA GLU A 70 19.08 0.35 4.83
C GLU A 70 17.89 0.64 5.77
N THR A 71 16.78 1.08 5.21
CA THR A 71 15.54 1.36 5.92
C THR A 71 15.02 0.09 6.62
N PRO A 72 14.62 0.18 7.91
CA PRO A 72 13.99 -0.93 8.61
C PRO A 72 12.77 -1.47 7.85
N PRO A 73 12.55 -2.80 7.82
CA PRO A 73 11.41 -3.37 7.12
C PRO A 73 10.11 -2.95 7.79
N VAL A 74 9.20 -2.38 7.01
CA VAL A 74 7.88 -1.94 7.45
C VAL A 74 6.77 -2.71 6.75
N ILE A 75 5.61 -2.82 7.41
CA ILE A 75 4.42 -3.45 6.82
C ILE A 75 4.00 -2.67 5.57
N GLY A 76 3.79 -3.40 4.47
CA GLY A 76 3.46 -2.85 3.16
C GLY A 76 4.68 -2.58 2.27
N GLY A 77 5.90 -2.79 2.77
CA GLY A 77 7.13 -2.57 2.02
C GLY A 77 7.47 -3.69 1.02
N HIS A 78 8.68 -3.58 0.46
CA HIS A 78 9.31 -4.55 -0.43
C HIS A 78 10.59 -5.02 0.26
N PHE A 79 10.74 -6.31 0.52
CA PHE A 79 11.93 -6.79 1.23
C PHE A 79 12.35 -8.22 0.90
N THR A 80 13.61 -8.51 1.21
CA THR A 80 14.26 -9.81 1.09
C THR A 80 13.70 -10.81 2.11
N LEU A 81 14.09 -12.09 1.98
CA LEU A 81 13.74 -13.11 2.98
C LEU A 81 14.29 -12.76 4.37
N ALA A 82 15.51 -12.21 4.45
CA ALA A 82 16.15 -11.85 5.71
C ALA A 82 15.40 -10.70 6.42
N ALA A 83 15.05 -9.64 5.69
CA ALA A 83 14.22 -8.58 6.25
C ALA A 83 12.81 -9.07 6.63
N ALA A 84 12.23 -10.01 5.88
CA ALA A 84 10.96 -10.65 6.26
C ALA A 84 11.09 -11.38 7.60
N HIS A 85 12.18 -12.12 7.83
CA HIS A 85 12.46 -12.77 9.11
C HIS A 85 12.58 -11.78 10.25
N ARG A 86 13.36 -10.70 10.05
CA ARG A 86 13.52 -9.62 11.04
C ARG A 86 12.17 -8.97 11.39
N LEU A 87 11.36 -8.62 10.40
CA LEU A 87 10.04 -8.03 10.61
C LEU A 87 9.11 -9.00 11.36
N VAL A 88 9.09 -10.28 11.00
CA VAL A 88 8.26 -11.25 11.72
C VAL A 88 8.72 -11.45 13.16
N ALA A 89 10.03 -11.46 13.42
CA ALA A 89 10.55 -11.56 14.80
C ALA A 89 10.04 -10.39 15.66
N GLU A 90 10.08 -9.17 15.14
CA GLU A 90 9.55 -7.98 15.81
C GLU A 90 8.03 -8.08 16.04
N LEU A 91 7.27 -8.42 15.00
CA LEU A 91 5.81 -8.57 15.14
C LEU A 91 5.44 -9.67 16.14
N ARG A 92 6.22 -10.76 16.20
CA ARG A 92 6.02 -11.82 17.19
C ARG A 92 6.31 -11.35 18.61
N HIS A 93 7.31 -10.50 18.80
CA HIS A 93 7.58 -9.87 20.10
C HIS A 93 6.39 -9.01 20.53
N GLN A 94 5.83 -8.20 19.62
CA GLN A 94 4.63 -7.40 19.89
C GLN A 94 3.41 -8.27 20.23
N ILE A 95 3.20 -9.37 19.51
CA ILE A 95 2.12 -10.33 19.81
C ILE A 95 2.31 -10.97 21.19
N ALA A 96 3.55 -11.31 21.57
CA ALA A 96 3.86 -11.85 22.90
C ALA A 96 3.57 -10.83 24.02
N GLN A 97 3.72 -9.54 23.74
CA GLN A 97 3.31 -8.44 24.62
C GLN A 97 1.79 -8.17 24.64
N GLY A 98 1.00 -8.98 23.93
CA GLY A 98 -0.46 -8.79 23.83
C GLY A 98 -0.90 -7.70 22.86
N ARG A 99 0.00 -7.16 22.04
CA ARG A 99 -0.34 -6.18 20.99
C ARG A 99 -0.78 -6.89 19.73
N ASP A 100 -1.79 -6.35 19.07
CA ASP A 100 -2.31 -6.88 17.81
C ASP A 100 -1.80 -6.05 16.62
N PRO A 101 -0.79 -6.54 15.87
CA PRO A 101 -0.24 -5.79 14.74
C PRO A 101 -1.23 -5.63 13.59
N GLY A 102 -2.20 -6.54 13.43
CA GLY A 102 -3.25 -6.41 12.43
C GLY A 102 -4.22 -5.29 12.76
N ALA A 103 -4.60 -5.15 14.03
CA ALA A 103 -5.43 -4.03 14.49
C ALA A 103 -4.70 -2.69 14.34
N ALA A 104 -3.42 -2.62 14.71
CA ALA A 104 -2.59 -1.42 14.55
C ALA A 104 -2.46 -1.00 13.08
N HIS A 105 -2.28 -1.95 12.17
CA HIS A 105 -2.22 -1.68 10.73
C HIS A 105 -3.54 -1.13 10.17
N ILE A 106 -4.67 -1.72 10.57
CA ILE A 106 -6.01 -1.24 10.16
C ILE A 106 -6.24 0.19 10.66
N ALA A 107 -5.93 0.47 11.93
CA ALA A 107 -6.07 1.81 12.51
C ALA A 107 -5.19 2.85 11.80
N THR A 108 -3.97 2.47 11.41
CA THR A 108 -3.06 3.35 10.65
C THR A 108 -3.61 3.65 9.26
N ARG A 109 -4.14 2.64 8.56
CA ARG A 109 -4.76 2.83 7.24
C ARG A 109 -5.95 3.77 7.32
N GLU A 110 -6.82 3.59 8.31
CA GLU A 110 -8.00 4.42 8.47
C GLU A 110 -7.63 5.87 8.79
N ARG A 111 -6.64 6.09 9.67
CA ARG A 111 -6.10 7.43 9.94
C ARG A 111 -5.58 8.09 8.67
N ASN A 112 -4.80 7.36 7.87
CA ASN A 112 -4.25 7.88 6.62
C ASN A 112 -5.34 8.18 5.59
N ARG A 113 -6.42 7.38 5.57
CA ARG A 113 -7.58 7.63 4.71
C ARG A 113 -8.25 8.95 5.06
N VAL A 114 -8.57 9.18 6.33
CA VAL A 114 -9.22 10.43 6.77
C VAL A 114 -8.36 11.64 6.45
N VAL A 115 -7.05 11.57 6.72
CA VAL A 115 -6.11 12.65 6.40
C VAL A 115 -6.03 12.91 4.89
N ASN A 116 -6.03 11.87 4.07
CA ASN A 116 -5.99 12.01 2.62
C ASN A 116 -7.31 12.57 2.06
N GLU A 117 -8.46 12.17 2.60
CA GLU A 117 -9.77 12.72 2.24
C GLU A 117 -9.86 14.21 2.61
N ASP A 118 -9.36 14.60 3.78
CA ASP A 118 -9.27 16.01 4.18
C ASP A 118 -8.34 16.81 3.27
N ARG A 119 -7.14 16.29 2.97
CA ARG A 119 -6.22 16.89 1.99
C ARG A 119 -6.85 17.04 0.61
N ALA A 120 -7.58 16.03 0.14
CA ALA A 120 -8.26 16.08 -1.15
C ALA A 120 -9.29 17.22 -1.17
N ARG A 121 -10.12 17.35 -0.12
CA ARG A 121 -11.09 18.45 0.02
C ARG A 121 -10.43 19.83 0.09
N ASN A 122 -9.27 19.92 0.74
CA ASN A 122 -8.52 21.17 0.92
C ASN A 122 -7.59 21.53 -0.26
N THR A 123 -7.79 20.92 -1.44
CA THR A 123 -7.05 21.30 -2.66
C THR A 123 -7.58 22.61 -3.22
N PHE A 124 -6.69 23.50 -3.69
CA PHE A 124 -7.09 24.82 -4.24
C PHE A 124 -8.16 24.72 -5.33
N ASP A 125 -8.09 23.72 -6.22
CA ASP A 125 -9.08 23.51 -7.28
C ASP A 125 -10.50 23.29 -6.73
N ILE A 126 -10.63 22.46 -5.70
CA ILE A 126 -11.92 22.19 -5.05
C ILE A 126 -12.38 23.43 -4.25
N ALA A 127 -11.48 24.05 -3.50
CA ALA A 127 -11.78 25.27 -2.75
C ALA A 127 -12.20 26.45 -3.65
N ALA A 128 -11.58 26.58 -4.84
CA ALA A 128 -11.92 27.59 -5.82
C ALA A 128 -13.30 27.33 -6.45
N LYS A 129 -13.63 26.07 -6.79
CA LYS A 129 -14.96 25.68 -7.26
C LYS A 129 -16.03 25.98 -6.21
N ASP A 130 -15.81 25.59 -4.96
CA ASP A 130 -16.72 25.86 -3.85
C ASP A 130 -16.91 27.37 -3.63
N PHE A 131 -15.83 28.15 -3.66
CA PHE A 131 -15.90 29.61 -3.54
C PHE A 131 -16.70 30.24 -4.69
N ILE A 132 -16.46 29.79 -5.93
CA ILE A 132 -17.17 30.30 -7.10
C ILE A 132 -18.65 29.96 -7.00
N GLU A 133 -18.99 28.72 -6.67
CA GLU A 133 -20.38 28.26 -6.59
C GLU A 133 -21.12 28.93 -5.43
N GLN A 134 -20.53 28.98 -4.25
CA GLN A 134 -21.21 29.44 -3.04
C GLN A 134 -21.24 30.96 -2.91
N TYR A 135 -20.19 31.65 -3.40
CA TYR A 135 -20.00 33.09 -3.18
C TYR A 135 -19.94 33.92 -4.46
N ALA A 136 -19.05 33.59 -5.41
CA ALA A 136 -18.81 34.45 -6.58
C ALA A 136 -19.99 34.45 -7.57
N SER A 137 -20.64 33.31 -7.79
CA SER A 137 -21.79 33.16 -8.70
C SER A 137 -22.98 34.01 -8.26
N LYS A 138 -23.28 34.02 -6.95
CA LYS A 138 -24.42 34.75 -6.37
C LYS A 138 -24.23 36.28 -6.46
N LYS A 139 -22.99 36.77 -6.37
CA LYS A 139 -22.69 38.20 -6.43
C LYS A 139 -22.48 38.74 -7.86
N THR A 140 -22.36 37.87 -8.86
CA THR A 140 -22.03 38.29 -10.24
C THR A 140 -23.22 38.10 -11.18
N ARG A 141 -23.98 39.17 -11.45
CA ARG A 141 -25.28 39.16 -12.18
C ARG A 141 -25.27 38.50 -13.58
N ARG A 142 -24.10 38.29 -14.21
CA ARG A 142 -23.93 37.72 -15.57
C ARG A 142 -23.36 36.29 -15.60
N TRP A 143 -23.21 35.62 -14.46
CA TRP A 143 -22.53 34.32 -14.38
C TRP A 143 -23.15 33.22 -15.26
N ARG A 144 -24.49 33.25 -15.47
CA ARG A 144 -25.21 32.29 -16.33
C ARG A 144 -24.91 32.44 -17.83
N ALA A 145 -24.27 33.54 -18.26
CA ALA A 145 -23.90 33.76 -19.66
C ALA A 145 -22.46 33.28 -20.00
N MET A 146 -21.73 32.71 -19.03
CA MET A 146 -20.36 32.20 -19.21
C MET A 146 -20.20 30.66 -19.15
N PRO A 147 -21.05 29.81 -19.76
CA PRO A 147 -20.68 28.39 -19.96
C PRO A 147 -19.43 28.22 -20.85
N ALA A 148 -19.16 29.17 -21.75
CA ALA A 148 -18.13 29.03 -22.79
C ALA A 148 -16.68 29.09 -22.29
N TYR A 149 -16.42 29.48 -21.03
CA TYR A 149 -15.05 29.63 -20.51
C TYR A 149 -14.54 28.39 -19.75
N TRP A 150 -15.45 27.54 -19.24
CA TRP A 150 -15.08 26.38 -18.42
C TRP A 150 -14.74 25.13 -19.24
N ASP A 151 -15.31 24.99 -20.44
CA ASP A 151 -14.94 23.96 -21.43
C ASP A 151 -13.77 24.39 -22.33
N TYR A 152 -13.19 25.58 -22.09
CA TYR A 152 -12.07 26.07 -22.89
C TYR A 152 -10.79 25.33 -22.48
N ARG A 153 -10.52 24.21 -23.15
CA ARG A 153 -9.23 23.53 -23.10
C ARG A 153 -8.21 24.43 -23.78
N TRP A 154 -7.36 25.07 -22.99
CA TRP A 154 -6.24 25.86 -23.52
C TRP A 154 -5.35 24.96 -24.40
N GLU A 155 -5.25 25.31 -25.68
CA GLU A 155 -4.28 24.70 -26.61
C GLU A 155 -3.09 25.66 -26.76
N PRO A 156 -1.86 25.21 -26.49
CA PRO A 156 -0.68 26.04 -26.69
C PRO A 156 -0.56 26.41 -28.18
N PRO A 157 -0.20 27.66 -28.53
CA PRO A 157 0.03 28.02 -29.91
C PRO A 157 1.17 27.16 -30.48
N THR A 158 0.87 26.36 -31.51
CA THR A 158 1.87 25.65 -32.30
C THR A 158 2.73 26.69 -33.00
N GLY A 159 3.97 26.82 -32.55
CA GLY A 159 4.94 27.73 -33.14
C GLY A 159 5.28 27.29 -34.56
N GLU A 160 4.67 27.90 -35.56
CA GLU A 160 5.27 28.02 -36.88
C GLU A 160 6.32 29.13 -36.80
N GLY A 161 7.57 28.71 -36.62
CA GLY A 161 8.73 29.55 -36.83
C GLY A 161 8.81 29.97 -38.29
N LYS A 162 9.13 31.26 -38.47
CA LYS A 162 9.51 31.89 -39.74
C LYS A 162 10.60 31.12 -40.48
#